data_AF-A0A7C9EM85-F1
#
_entry.id   AF-A0A7C9EM85-F1
#
_cell.length_a   1.000
_cell.length_b   1.000
_cell.length_c   1.000
_cell.angle_alpha   90.00
_cell.angle_beta   90.00
_cell.angle_gamma   90.00
#
_symmetry.space_group_name_H-M   'P 1'
#
loop_
_entity.id
_entity.type
_entity.pdbx_description
1 polymer ?
#
loop_
_entity_poly.entity_id
_entity_poly.type
_entity_poly.pdbx_seq_one_letter_code
_entity_poly.pdbx_strand_id
1 'polypeptide(L)'
;EAKRDTMAKAHVFNSISLGGRGGTDVLQNIGQIKVHSGGIVWKKQGGGKAVEVDRSNISEILWRKLPRSNQLWVLMYPWRTYLIKSKKTQVNKSPRPRMGCTRPHGP
;
A
#
# COMPACT_ATOMS: atom_id res chain seq x y z
N GLU A 1 37.67 -11.27 4.01
CA GLU A 1 36.43 -11.85 4.57
C GLU A 1 35.39 -10.74 4.74
N ALA A 2 34.54 -10.54 3.72
CA ALA A 2 33.55 -9.47 3.72
C ALA A 2 32.28 -9.95 4.42
N LYS A 3 32.08 -9.54 5.67
CA LYS A 3 30.78 -9.66 6.37
C LYS A 3 29.76 -8.87 5.56
N ARG A 4 28.83 -9.60 4.93
CA ARG A 4 27.70 -9.06 4.20
C ARG A 4 26.84 -8.25 5.17
N ASP A 5 27.01 -6.94 5.17
CA ASP A 5 26.02 -5.99 5.66
C ASP A 5 24.77 -6.14 4.79
N THR A 6 23.98 -7.17 5.09
CA THR A 6 22.61 -7.28 4.61
C THR A 6 21.82 -6.27 5.43
N MET A 7 22.01 -4.98 5.10
CA MET A 7 21.21 -3.89 5.64
C MET A 7 19.77 -4.29 5.37
N ALA A 8 19.03 -4.67 6.42
CA ALA A 8 17.63 -5.07 6.31
C ALA A 8 16.84 -3.84 5.84
N LYS A 9 16.81 -3.64 4.54
CA LYS A 9 16.19 -2.47 3.90
C LYS A 9 14.70 -2.59 4.12
N ALA A 10 14.21 -1.83 5.09
CA ALA A 10 12.77 -1.74 5.32
C ALA A 10 12.12 -1.07 4.11
N HIS A 11 11.15 -1.75 3.50
CA HIS A 11 10.32 -1.18 2.44
C HIS A 11 9.21 -0.35 3.08
N VAL A 12 9.22 0.95 2.80
CA VAL A 12 8.28 1.90 3.39
C VAL A 12 7.25 2.31 2.36
N PHE A 13 5.96 2.20 2.71
CA PHE A 13 4.86 2.67 1.87
C PHE A 13 3.98 3.64 2.66
N ASN A 14 3.72 4.80 2.06
CA ASN A 14 2.89 5.85 2.63
C ASN A 14 1.45 5.75 2.16
N SER A 15 0.56 6.45 2.85
CA SER A 15 -0.85 6.59 2.47
C SER A 15 -1.58 5.24 2.38
N ILE A 16 -1.25 4.34 3.31
CA ILE A 16 -1.81 3.00 3.41
C ILE A 16 -2.90 2.99 4.47
N SER A 17 -4.12 2.61 4.08
CA SER A 17 -5.24 2.53 5.01
C SER A 17 -5.32 1.16 5.66
N LEU A 18 -5.43 1.10 7.00
CA LEU A 18 -5.71 -0.15 7.73
C LEU A 18 -7.21 -0.31 7.98
N GLY A 19 -7.76 -1.50 7.72
CA GLY A 19 -9.16 -1.87 7.91
C GLY A 19 -9.34 -2.92 9.01
N GLY A 20 -10.41 -2.79 9.79
CA GLY A 20 -10.77 -3.68 10.92
C GLY A 20 -12.08 -3.27 11.62
N ARG A 21 -12.40 -3.94 12.74
CA ARG A 21 -13.57 -3.70 13.62
C ARG A 21 -13.50 -2.26 14.17
N GLY A 22 -14.28 -1.33 13.59
CA GLY A 22 -14.35 0.05 14.10
C GLY A 22 -14.53 1.16 13.07
N GLY A 23 -14.62 0.88 11.76
CA GLY A 23 -15.07 1.87 10.80
C GLY A 23 -14.39 1.78 9.44
N THR A 24 -15.20 1.74 8.40
CA THR A 24 -14.85 1.79 6.98
C THR A 24 -14.42 3.18 6.50
N ASP A 25 -14.20 4.13 7.41
CA ASP A 25 -13.72 5.46 7.03
C ASP A 25 -12.25 5.38 6.59
N VAL A 26 -12.07 5.29 5.27
CA VAL A 26 -10.80 5.21 4.57
C VAL A 26 -9.93 6.46 4.84
N LEU A 27 -10.52 7.57 5.29
CA LEU A 27 -9.80 8.81 5.57
C LEU A 27 -9.22 8.84 6.98
N GLN A 28 -9.87 8.19 7.96
CA GLN A 28 -9.42 8.23 9.35
C GLN A 28 -8.32 7.23 9.70
N ASN A 29 -8.08 6.20 8.88
CA ASN A 29 -7.08 5.16 9.17
C ASN A 29 -5.97 5.12 8.13
N ILE A 30 -5.56 6.27 7.60
CA ILE A 30 -4.41 6.40 6.70
C ILE A 30 -3.13 6.41 7.54
N GLY A 31 -2.12 5.68 7.09
CA GLY A 31 -0.85 5.55 7.79
C GLY A 31 0.30 5.17 6.88
N GLN A 32 1.42 4.83 7.51
CA GLN A 32 2.61 4.31 6.87
C GLN A 32 2.77 2.84 7.26
N ILE A 33 3.08 2.00 6.29
CA ILE A 33 3.50 0.62 6.53
C ILE A 33 4.99 0.50 6.25
N LYS A 34 5.70 -0.25 7.09
CA LYS A 34 7.09 -0.66 6.92
C LYS A 34 7.14 -2.18 6.91
N VAL A 35 7.78 -2.73 5.90
CA VAL A 35 7.99 -4.17 5.76
C VAL A 35 9.49 -4.43 5.84
N HIS A 36 9.90 -5.26 6.79
CA HIS A 36 11.29 -5.69 6.96
C HIS A 36 11.34 -7.20 7.17
N SER A 37 12.55 -7.77 7.18
CA SER A 37 12.75 -9.23 7.33
C SER A 37 12.15 -9.82 8.61
N GLY A 38 11.99 -9.00 9.64
CA GLY A 38 11.40 -9.37 10.94
C GLY A 38 9.88 -9.29 10.99
N GLY A 39 9.21 -8.59 10.07
CA GLY A 39 7.77 -8.41 10.14
C GLY A 39 7.24 -7.18 9.41
N ILE A 40 6.02 -6.79 9.81
CA ILE A 40 5.26 -5.69 9.23
C ILE A 40 4.84 -4.75 10.36
N VAL A 41 5.14 -3.46 10.20
CA VAL A 41 4.70 -2.41 11.12
C VAL A 41 3.82 -1.43 10.37
N TRP A 42 2.62 -1.18 10.87
CA TRP A 42 1.74 -0.11 10.39
C TRP A 42 1.55 0.94 11.48
N LYS A 43 1.70 2.21 11.11
CA LYS A 43 1.50 3.35 12.01
C LYS A 43 0.53 4.35 11.41
N LYS A 44 -0.48 4.75 12.18
CA LYS A 44 -1.47 5.77 11.79
C LYS A 44 -0.82 7.14 11.61
N GLN A 45 -1.23 7.86 10.57
CA GLN A 45 -0.86 9.27 10.34
C GLN A 45 -1.65 10.17 11.29
N GLY A 46 -0.99 11.16 11.91
CA GLY A 46 -1.61 12.00 12.95
C GLY A 46 -1.48 11.47 14.37
N GLY A 47 -0.71 10.40 14.58
CA GLY A 47 -0.48 9.80 15.90
C GLY A 47 -1.44 8.65 16.22
N GLY A 48 -1.05 7.82 17.18
CA GLY A 48 -1.81 6.64 17.61
C GLY A 48 -0.97 5.38 17.75
N LYS A 49 -1.63 4.29 18.14
CA LYS A 49 -1.01 2.98 18.38
C LYS A 49 -0.53 2.36 17.06
N ALA A 50 0.71 1.90 17.05
CA ALA A 50 1.25 1.10 15.95
C ALA A 50 0.71 -0.34 16.02
N VAL A 51 0.45 -0.91 14.85
CA VAL A 51 0.16 -2.34 14.68
C VAL A 51 1.44 -2.98 14.19
N GLU A 52 2.02 -3.84 15.01
CA GLU A 52 3.23 -4.59 14.71
C GLU A 52 2.88 -6.07 14.63
N VAL A 53 3.37 -6.70 13.56
CA VAL A 53 3.15 -8.10 13.26
C VAL A 53 4.50 -8.73 12.96
N ASP A 54 4.96 -9.58 13.88
CA ASP A 54 6.15 -10.38 13.67
C ASP A 54 5.95 -11.38 12.53
N ARG A 55 7.03 -11.67 11.81
CA ARG A 55 7.04 -12.66 10.73
C ARG A 55 6.52 -14.03 11.17
N SER A 56 6.83 -14.48 12.39
CA SER A 56 6.38 -15.77 12.93
C SER A 56 4.86 -15.84 13.15
N ASN A 57 4.21 -14.69 13.32
CA ASN A 57 2.78 -14.61 13.56
C ASN A 57 1.96 -14.53 12.27
N ILE A 58 2.62 -14.33 11.12
CA ILE A 58 1.97 -14.30 9.81
C ILE A 58 1.76 -15.73 9.34
N SER A 59 0.49 -16.15 9.27
CA SER A 59 0.14 -17.46 8.72
C SER A 59 -0.02 -17.40 7.21
N GLU A 60 -0.65 -16.34 6.69
CA GLU A 60 -0.96 -16.21 5.27
C GLU A 60 -1.04 -14.74 4.84
N ILE A 61 -0.70 -14.49 3.58
CA ILE A 61 -0.80 -13.17 2.94
C ILE A 61 -1.61 -13.32 1.65
N LEU A 62 -2.74 -12.62 1.53
CA LEU A 62 -3.57 -12.63 0.34
C LEU A 62 -3.61 -11.25 -0.32
N TRP A 63 -3.24 -11.18 -1.60
CA TRP A 63 -3.33 -9.94 -2.39
C TRP A 63 -4.57 -9.94 -3.28
N ARG A 64 -5.36 -8.86 -3.21
CA ARG A 64 -6.52 -8.65 -4.07
C ARG A 64 -6.46 -7.32 -4.80
N LYS A 65 -6.57 -7.41 -6.13
CA LYS A 65 -6.75 -6.24 -6.99
C LYS A 65 -8.24 -5.93 -7.11
N LEU A 66 -8.67 -4.78 -6.61
CA LEU A 66 -10.03 -4.27 -6.78
C LEU A 66 -10.07 -3.15 -7.82
N PRO A 67 -11.26 -2.75 -8.32
CA PRO A 67 -11.39 -1.69 -9.30
C PRO A 67 -10.69 -0.38 -8.88
N ARG A 68 -10.88 0.05 -7.63
CA ARG A 68 -10.40 1.35 -7.12
C ARG A 68 -9.20 1.29 -6.15
N SER A 69 -8.81 0.11 -5.71
CA SER A 69 -7.74 -0.07 -4.73
C SER A 69 -7.05 -1.42 -4.90
N ASN A 70 -5.86 -1.56 -4.33
CA ASN A 70 -5.29 -2.86 -4.05
C ASN A 70 -5.42 -3.15 -2.57
N GLN A 71 -5.67 -4.40 -2.23
CA GLN A 71 -5.84 -4.85 -0.85
C GLN A 71 -4.89 -5.99 -0.55
N LEU A 72 -4.28 -5.93 0.62
CA LEU A 72 -3.43 -6.97 1.19
C LEU A 72 -4.07 -7.43 2.49
N TRP A 73 -4.30 -8.72 2.62
CA TRP A 73 -4.85 -9.32 3.82
C TRP A 73 -3.71 -10.05 4.52
N VAL A 74 -3.48 -9.73 5.78
CA VAL A 74 -2.49 -10.41 6.62
C VAL A 74 -3.26 -11.24 7.64
N LEU A 75 -3.21 -12.55 7.48
CA LEU A 75 -3.82 -13.51 8.39
C LEU A 75 -2.77 -13.90 9.43
N MET A 76 -3.19 -13.90 10.69
CA MET A 76 -2.36 -14.24 11.83
C MET A 76 -3.06 -15.29 12.70
N TYR A 77 -2.27 -16.20 13.26
CA TYR A 77 -2.77 -17.20 14.20
C TYR A 77 -2.71 -16.69 15.67
N PRO A 78 -3.71 -16.98 16.52
CA PRO A 78 -5.00 -17.58 16.19
C PRO A 78 -6.03 -16.51 15.76
N TRP A 79 -6.44 -16.56 14.49
CA TRP A 79 -7.63 -15.93 13.88
C TRP A 79 -7.70 -14.38 13.80
N ARG A 80 -6.60 -13.64 13.87
CA ARG A 80 -6.63 -12.18 13.62
C ARG A 80 -6.32 -11.89 12.16
N THR A 81 -7.18 -11.11 11.50
CA THR A 81 -6.97 -10.67 10.11
C THR A 81 -6.87 -9.15 10.05
N TYR A 82 -5.82 -8.64 9.42
CA TYR A 82 -5.69 -7.22 9.10
C TYR A 82 -5.88 -6.97 7.61
N LEU A 83 -6.67 -5.96 7.27
CA LEU A 83 -6.90 -5.53 5.90
C LEU A 83 -6.11 -4.26 5.60
N ILE A 84 -5.19 -4.30 4.65
CA ILE A 84 -4.36 -3.18 4.26
C ILE A 84 -4.79 -2.73 2.86
N LYS A 85 -5.23 -1.48 2.70
CA LYS A 85 -5.71 -0.93 1.42
C LYS A 85 -4.77 0.16 0.92
N SER A 86 -4.44 0.13 -0.36
CA SER A 86 -3.73 1.20 -1.06
C SER A 86 -4.58 1.72 -2.21
N LYS A 87 -4.64 3.05 -2.37
CA LYS A 87 -5.29 3.67 -3.54
C LYS A 87 -4.46 3.34 -4.79
N LYS A 88 -5.12 3.01 -5.90
CA LYS A 88 -4.41 3.02 -7.18
C LYS A 88 -4.03 4.46 -7.48
N THR A 89 -2.74 4.71 -7.64
CA THR A 89 -2.29 5.94 -8.28
C THR A 89 -2.91 5.96 -9.67
N GLN A 90 -3.82 6.91 -9.91
CA GLN A 90 -4.19 7.28 -11.26
C GLN A 90 -2.91 7.86 -11.86
N VAL A 91 -2.13 7.04 -12.56
CA VAL A 91 -1.16 7.58 -13.50
C VAL A 91 -2.04 8.31 -14.50
N ASN A 92 -2.10 9.64 -14.41
CA ASN A 92 -2.77 10.47 -15.39
C ASN A 92 -2.21 10.02 -16.73
N LYS A 93 -3.03 9.29 -17.51
CA LYS A 93 -2.75 9.10 -18.92
C LYS A 93 -2.79 10.52 -19.46
N SER A 94 -1.60 11.08 -19.69
CA SER A 94 -1.46 12.39 -20.32
C SER A 94 -2.42 12.42 -21.49
N PRO A 95 -3.33 13.41 -21.60
CA PRO A 95 -4.23 13.45 -22.73
C PRO A 95 -3.36 13.42 -23.97
N ARG A 96 -3.56 12.41 -24.83
CA ARG A 96 -2.83 12.33 -26.11
C ARG A 96 -2.99 13.70 -26.76
N PRO A 97 -1.91 14.32 -27.27
CA PRO A 97 -2.07 15.57 -28.01
C PRO A 97 -3.09 15.30 -29.11
N ARG A 98 -4.20 16.04 -29.11
CA ARG A 98 -5.06 16.10 -30.28
C ARG A 98 -4.18 16.72 -31.36
N MET A 99 -3.71 15.92 -32.31
CA MET A 99 -3.17 16.47 -33.54
C MET A 99 -4.31 17.24 -34.19
N GLY A 100 -4.26 18.56 -34.08
CA GLY A 100 -5.13 19.44 -34.83
C GLY A 100 -4.81 19.22 -36.30
N CYS A 101 -5.79 18.75 -37.06
CA CYS A 101 -5.74 18.77 -38.51
C CYS A 101 -5.81 20.24 -38.93
N THR A 102 -4.66 20.89 -39.13
CA THR A 102 -4.61 22.12 -39.90
C THR A 102 -4.91 21.76 -41.35
N ARG A 103 -6.06 22.23 -41.86
CA ARG A 103 -6.38 22.20 -43.29
C ARG A 103 -5.28 22.97 -44.03
N PRO A 104 -4.67 22.43 -45.09
CA PRO A 104 -3.92 23.25 -46.01
C PRO A 104 -4.91 24.11 -46.80
N HIS A 105 -4.75 25.43 -46.71
CA HIS A 105 -5.31 26.34 -47.71
C HIS A 105 -4.59 26.03 -49.03
N GLY A 106 -5.37 25.59 -50.02
CA GLY A 106 -4.93 25.44 -51.41
C GLY A 106 -4.82 26.81 -52.10
N PRO A 107 -4.22 26.83 -53.31
CA PRO A 107 -3.73 28.02 -54.00
C PRO A 107 -4.82 29.03 -54.36
#